data_AF-A0AAX3K7H8-F1
#
_entry.id   AF-A0AAX3K7H8-F1
#
_cell.length_a   1.000
_cell.length_b   1.000
_cell.length_c   1.000
_cell.angle_alpha   90.00
_cell.angle_beta   90.00
_cell.angle_gamma   90.00
#
_symmetry.space_group_name_H-M   'P 1'
#
loop_
_entity.id
_entity.type
_entity.pdbx_description
1 polymer ?
#
loop_
_entity_poly.entity_id
_entity_poly.type
_entity_poly.pdbx_seq_one_letter_code
_entity_poly.pdbx_strand_id
1 'polypeptide(L)'
;MTKIEEAGADIVVYENCSGVREKLELIDETMDNPIDAIAKKYLNLSCSVMSPNEKRFRDLNTLMDEYQVDAVIEIVLQACHTFAVESTKVKKFVTEKKRKPYMYIESDYSMTDVGQVSTRIEAFLEMI
;
A
#
# COMPACT_ATOMS: atom_id res chain seq x y z
N MET A 1 2.87 -10.63 -10.61
CA MET A 1 1.89 -9.62 -11.07
C MET A 1 0.66 -10.27 -11.68
N THR A 2 0.76 -11.42 -12.35
CA THR A 2 -0.39 -12.02 -13.03
C THR A 2 -1.39 -12.74 -12.12
N LYS A 3 -1.02 -13.19 -10.90
CA LYS A 3 -1.89 -14.09 -10.10
C LYS A 3 -3.21 -13.50 -9.60
N ILE A 4 -3.24 -12.21 -9.25
CA ILE A 4 -4.49 -11.56 -8.81
C ILE A 4 -5.44 -11.40 -10.00
N GLU A 5 -4.93 -10.95 -11.14
CA GLU A 5 -5.68 -10.78 -12.38
C GLU A 5 -6.10 -12.13 -13.00
N GLU A 6 -5.25 -13.15 -12.94
CA GLU A 6 -5.57 -14.53 -13.33
C GLU A 6 -6.70 -15.12 -12.48
N ALA A 7 -6.79 -14.72 -11.21
CA ALA A 7 -7.89 -15.10 -10.32
C ALA A 7 -9.17 -14.25 -10.53
N GLY A 8 -9.17 -13.35 -11.52
CA GLY A 8 -10.35 -12.60 -11.95
C GLY A 8 -10.55 -11.25 -11.27
N ALA A 9 -9.56 -10.72 -10.55
CA ALA A 9 -9.64 -9.42 -9.89
C ALA A 9 -8.70 -8.37 -10.54
N ASP A 10 -9.16 -7.14 -10.66
CA ASP A 10 -8.36 -6.03 -11.20
C ASP A 10 -7.61 -5.28 -10.10
N ILE A 11 -6.32 -5.01 -10.31
CA ILE A 11 -5.55 -4.17 -9.41
C ILE A 11 -5.75 -2.70 -9.79
N VAL A 12 -6.62 -2.02 -9.05
CA VAL A 12 -7.00 -0.62 -9.36
C VAL A 12 -5.97 0.42 -8.90
N VAL A 13 -5.18 0.13 -7.86
CA VAL A 13 -4.20 1.09 -7.32
C VAL A 13 -3.06 0.40 -6.55
N TYR A 14 -1.85 0.96 -6.65
CA TYR A 14 -0.68 0.54 -5.87
C TYR A 14 -0.23 1.63 -4.88
N GLU A 15 -0.49 1.42 -3.59
CA GLU A 15 0.06 2.25 -2.50
C GLU A 15 1.46 1.74 -2.12
N ASN A 16 2.47 2.02 -2.95
CA ASN A 16 3.87 1.68 -2.66
C ASN A 16 4.84 2.67 -3.33
N CYS A 17 6.15 2.48 -3.10
CA CYS A 17 7.20 3.37 -3.61
C CYS A 17 7.33 3.40 -5.14
N SER A 18 6.83 2.39 -5.86
CA SER A 18 6.82 2.35 -7.33
C SER A 18 5.47 2.74 -7.92
N GLY A 19 4.47 2.99 -7.06
CA GLY A 19 3.09 3.27 -7.42
C GLY A 19 2.75 4.75 -7.30
N VAL A 20 1.55 5.03 -6.80
CA VAL A 20 1.02 6.40 -6.74
C VAL A 20 1.62 7.25 -5.62
N ARG A 21 2.28 6.64 -4.63
CA ARG A 21 2.75 7.32 -3.40
C ARG A 21 3.54 8.60 -3.65
N GLU A 22 4.53 8.54 -4.54
CA GLU A 22 5.41 9.68 -4.84
C GLU A 22 4.71 10.77 -5.68
N LYS A 23 3.59 10.41 -6.31
CA LYS A 23 2.83 11.24 -7.25
C LYS A 23 1.59 11.89 -6.63
N LEU A 24 1.27 11.57 -5.38
CA LEU A 24 0.11 12.12 -4.66
C LEU A 24 0.23 13.64 -4.43
N GLU A 25 1.45 14.15 -4.30
CA GLU A 25 1.72 15.56 -4.04
C GLU A 25 2.73 16.12 -5.05
N LEU A 26 2.41 17.30 -5.59
CA LEU A 26 3.30 18.06 -6.45
C LEU A 26 4.31 18.85 -5.61
N ILE A 27 5.42 19.26 -6.23
CA ILE A 27 6.35 20.21 -5.62
C ILE A 27 5.66 21.57 -5.56
N ASP A 28 5.83 22.28 -4.44
CA ASP A 28 5.29 23.64 -4.26
C ASP A 28 6.16 24.65 -5.02
N GLU A 29 5.69 25.04 -6.21
CA GLU A 29 6.37 26.01 -7.08
C GLU A 29 6.32 27.45 -6.56
N THR A 30 5.58 27.71 -5.48
CA THR A 30 5.44 29.05 -4.90
C THR A 30 6.45 29.36 -3.80
N MET A 31 7.24 28.37 -3.36
CA MET A 31 8.27 28.57 -2.33
C MET A 31 9.48 29.33 -2.88
N ASP A 32 9.98 30.28 -2.09
CA ASP A 32 11.13 31.14 -2.46
C ASP A 32 12.40 30.33 -2.77
N ASN A 33 12.63 29.22 -2.06
CA ASN A 33 13.77 28.33 -2.26
C ASN A 33 13.32 26.99 -2.87
N PRO A 34 13.66 26.73 -4.15
CA PRO A 34 13.31 25.47 -4.81
C PRO A 34 13.88 24.21 -4.13
N ILE A 35 15.04 24.31 -3.47
CA ILE A 35 15.64 23.17 -2.77
C ILE A 35 14.80 22.78 -1.56
N ASP A 36 14.25 23.77 -0.84
CA ASP A 36 13.37 23.52 0.31
C ASP A 36 12.04 22.92 -0.15
N ALA A 37 11.50 23.36 -1.29
CA ALA A 37 10.29 22.79 -1.89
C ALA A 37 10.46 21.30 -2.24
N ILE A 38 11.58 20.96 -2.88
CA ILE A 38 11.94 19.58 -3.21
C ILE A 38 12.12 18.77 -1.92
N ALA A 39 12.91 19.26 -0.96
CA ALA A 39 13.15 18.57 0.31
C ALA A 39 11.86 18.30 1.07
N LYS A 40 10.96 19.30 1.15
CA LYS A 40 9.64 19.17 1.78
C LYS A 40 8.83 18.06 1.13
N LYS A 41 8.74 18.03 -0.21
CA LYS A 41 8.02 16.99 -0.94
C LYS A 41 8.60 15.58 -0.68
N TYR A 42 9.93 15.43 -0.72
CA TYR A 42 10.57 14.13 -0.47
C TYR A 42 10.43 13.63 0.97
N LEU A 43 10.51 14.54 1.96
CA LEU A 43 10.35 14.18 3.37
C LEU A 43 8.90 13.93 3.75
N ASN A 44 7.93 14.46 2.99
CA ASN A 44 6.51 14.25 3.23
C ASN A 44 5.98 12.94 2.61
N LEU A 45 6.83 12.02 2.14
CA LEU A 45 6.37 10.72 1.66
C LEU A 45 5.86 9.83 2.81
N SER A 46 4.78 9.09 2.56
CA SER A 46 4.13 8.19 3.51
C SER A 46 4.87 6.85 3.72
N CYS A 47 6.20 6.90 3.89
CA CYS A 47 7.03 5.72 4.14
C CYS A 47 6.99 5.29 5.61
N SER A 48 6.93 3.97 5.87
CA SER A 48 6.89 3.40 7.22
C SER A 48 8.16 3.62 8.05
N VAL A 49 9.25 4.10 7.44
CA VAL A 49 10.46 4.51 8.16
C VAL A 49 10.28 5.83 8.92
N MET A 50 9.26 6.62 8.57
CA MET A 50 8.90 7.84 9.29
C MET A 50 7.98 7.50 10.46
N SER A 51 8.14 8.17 11.60
CA SER A 51 7.25 8.00 12.75
C SER A 51 7.01 9.34 13.45
N PRO A 52 5.74 9.74 13.68
CA PRO A 52 4.52 9.03 13.31
C PRO A 52 4.19 9.12 11.80
N ASN A 53 3.65 8.05 11.21
CA ASN A 53 3.30 7.98 9.78
C ASN A 53 1.80 8.16 9.52
N GLU A 54 1.19 9.21 10.08
CA GLU A 54 -0.25 9.46 9.92
C GLU A 54 -0.65 9.72 8.47
N LYS A 55 0.28 10.25 7.67
CA LYS A 55 0.06 10.56 6.27
C LYS A 55 -0.32 9.31 5.47
N ARG A 56 0.32 8.17 5.72
CA ARG A 56 -0.03 6.91 5.03
C ARG A 56 -1.50 6.55 5.18
N PHE A 57 -2.09 6.78 6.35
CA PHE A 57 -3.51 6.49 6.59
C PHE A 57 -4.44 7.50 5.91
N ARG A 58 -4.02 8.76 5.76
CA ARG A 58 -4.75 9.76 4.95
C ARG A 58 -4.69 9.39 3.46
N ASP A 59 -3.50 9.07 2.96
CA ASP A 59 -3.28 8.65 1.59
C ASP A 59 -4.10 7.37 1.29
N LEU A 60 -4.01 6.34 2.13
CA LEU A 60 -4.83 5.12 2.03
C LEU A 60 -6.33 5.43 2.06
N ASN A 61 -6.77 6.36 2.91
CA ASN A 61 -8.18 6.76 2.94
C ASN A 61 -8.64 7.28 1.59
N THR A 62 -7.90 8.25 1.05
CA THR A 62 -8.19 8.89 -0.25
C THR A 62 -8.16 7.87 -1.38
N LEU A 63 -7.09 7.07 -1.48
CA LEU A 63 -6.94 6.08 -2.53
C LEU A 63 -8.06 5.04 -2.51
N MET A 64 -8.44 4.55 -1.33
CA MET A 64 -9.53 3.58 -1.23
C MET A 64 -10.89 4.15 -1.65
N ASP A 65 -11.16 5.43 -1.34
CA ASP A 65 -12.42 6.08 -1.70
C ASP A 65 -12.46 6.44 -3.20
N GLU A 66 -11.38 7.02 -3.74
CA GLU A 66 -11.29 7.45 -5.13
C GLU A 66 -11.31 6.29 -6.13
N TYR A 67 -10.57 5.21 -5.81
CA TYR A 67 -10.50 4.02 -6.67
C TYR A 67 -11.58 2.99 -6.33
N GLN A 68 -12.51 3.31 -5.41
CA GLN A 68 -13.62 2.45 -4.99
C GLN A 68 -13.17 1.02 -4.64
N VAL A 69 -12.11 0.91 -3.84
CA VAL A 69 -11.44 -0.37 -3.56
C VAL A 69 -12.38 -1.35 -2.83
N ASP A 70 -12.48 -2.57 -3.35
CA ASP A 70 -13.26 -3.65 -2.73
C ASP A 70 -12.50 -4.37 -1.62
N ALA A 71 -11.20 -4.56 -1.76
CA ALA A 71 -10.35 -5.20 -0.75
C ALA A 71 -8.89 -4.74 -0.83
N VAL A 72 -8.15 -4.92 0.26
CA VAL A 72 -6.72 -4.57 0.34
C VAL A 72 -5.88 -5.84 0.51
N ILE A 73 -4.91 -6.03 -0.38
CA ILE A 73 -3.86 -7.04 -0.24
C ILE A 73 -2.55 -6.29 0.04
N GLU A 74 -2.07 -6.33 1.29
CA GLU A 74 -0.77 -5.76 1.66
C GLU A 74 0.32 -6.83 1.47
N ILE A 75 1.24 -6.56 0.54
CA ILE A 75 2.39 -7.40 0.26
C ILE A 75 3.63 -6.73 0.87
N VAL A 76 4.27 -7.41 1.81
CA VAL A 76 5.48 -6.95 2.49
C VAL A 76 6.64 -7.86 2.11
N LEU A 77 7.74 -7.26 1.66
CA LEU A 77 8.96 -8.03 1.40
C LEU A 77 9.55 -8.56 2.70
N GLN A 78 10.02 -9.79 2.69
CA GLN A 78 10.73 -10.38 3.82
C GLN A 78 11.88 -9.45 4.25
N ALA A 79 12.03 -9.25 5.56
CA ALA A 79 12.95 -8.30 6.20
C ALA A 79 12.61 -6.80 6.05
N CYS A 80 11.44 -6.45 5.50
CA CYS A 80 10.94 -5.08 5.51
C CYS A 80 10.23 -4.74 6.84
N HIS A 81 11.01 -4.70 7.92
CA HIS A 81 10.49 -4.67 9.31
C HIS A 81 9.56 -3.49 9.61
N THR A 82 9.86 -2.29 9.10
CA THR A 82 9.04 -1.10 9.40
C THR A 82 7.64 -1.23 8.83
N PHE A 83 7.50 -1.78 7.61
CA PHE A 83 6.22 -2.09 7.00
C PHE A 83 5.52 -3.26 7.71
N ALA A 84 6.26 -4.32 8.06
CA ALA A 84 5.71 -5.44 8.80
C ALA A 84 5.10 -5.00 10.14
N VAL A 85 5.78 -4.12 10.90
CA VAL A 85 5.26 -3.56 12.15
C VAL A 85 4.04 -2.67 11.89
N GLU A 86 4.10 -1.80 10.88
CA GLU A 86 2.99 -0.89 10.55
C GLU A 86 1.75 -1.60 10.00
N SER A 87 1.91 -2.79 9.38
CA SER A 87 0.81 -3.59 8.82
C SER A 87 -0.30 -3.88 9.82
N THR A 88 0.02 -3.98 11.12
CA THR A 88 -0.99 -4.16 12.18
C THR A 88 -1.93 -2.95 12.26
N LYS A 89 -1.40 -1.73 12.09
CA LYS A 89 -2.21 -0.52 12.06
C LYS A 89 -2.98 -0.39 10.75
N VAL A 90 -2.37 -0.76 9.62
CA VAL A 90 -3.02 -0.80 8.29
C VAL A 90 -4.21 -1.75 8.32
N LYS A 91 -4.02 -2.99 8.80
CA LYS A 91 -5.10 -3.97 8.99
C LYS A 91 -6.26 -3.37 9.78
N LYS A 92 -6.00 -2.81 10.96
CA LYS A 92 -7.05 -2.19 11.79
C LYS A 92 -7.76 -1.05 11.06
N PHE A 93 -7.02 -0.19 10.37
CA PHE A 93 -7.61 0.89 9.59
C PHE A 93 -8.56 0.35 8.51
N VAL A 94 -8.12 -0.65 7.73
CA VAL A 94 -8.90 -1.24 6.65
C VAL A 94 -10.12 -2.00 7.17
N THR A 95 -9.95 -2.86 8.19
CA THR A 95 -11.04 -3.73 8.66
C THR A 95 -11.99 -3.02 9.61
N GLU A 96 -11.49 -2.18 10.53
CA GLU A 96 -12.32 -1.56 11.57
C GLU A 96 -12.91 -0.22 11.11
N LYS A 97 -12.13 0.62 10.40
CA LYS A 97 -12.63 1.93 9.93
C LYS A 97 -13.27 1.85 8.55
N LYS A 98 -12.58 1.29 7.55
CA LYS A 98 -13.10 1.19 6.18
C LYS A 98 -14.07 0.04 5.98
N ARG A 99 -14.09 -0.95 6.90
CA ARG A 99 -14.93 -2.16 6.83
C ARG A 99 -14.75 -2.91 5.51
N LYS A 100 -13.49 -2.98 5.03
CA LYS A 100 -13.12 -3.70 3.81
C LYS A 100 -12.32 -4.97 4.17
N PRO A 101 -12.41 -6.04 3.36
CA PRO A 101 -11.54 -7.20 3.47
C PRO A 101 -10.06 -6.81 3.36
N TYR A 102 -9.22 -7.50 4.14
CA TYR A 102 -7.78 -7.26 4.20
C TYR A 102 -7.02 -8.58 4.24
N MET A 103 -5.96 -8.67 3.44
CA MET A 103 -5.04 -9.79 3.41
C MET A 103 -3.59 -9.30 3.57
N TYR A 104 -2.81 -9.97 4.42
CA TYR A 104 -1.38 -9.76 4.55
C TYR A 104 -0.61 -10.93 3.91
N ILE A 105 0.35 -10.61 3.06
CA ILE A 105 1.28 -11.56 2.46
C ILE A 105 2.70 -11.06 2.72
N GLU A 106 3.53 -11.89 3.32
CA GLU A 106 4.98 -11.71 3.34
C GLU A 106 5.60 -12.67 2.34
N SER A 107 6.51 -12.17 1.50
CA SER A 107 7.13 -12.94 0.41
C SER A 107 8.49 -12.35 0.05
N ASP A 108 9.26 -13.04 -0.77
CA ASP A 108 10.55 -12.58 -1.30
C ASP A 108 10.56 -12.61 -2.84
N TYR A 109 11.73 -12.52 -3.46
CA TYR A 109 11.86 -12.55 -4.93
C TYR A 109 11.99 -13.96 -5.51
N SER A 110 12.02 -14.99 -4.66
CA SER A 110 12.10 -16.37 -5.11
C SER A 110 10.75 -16.85 -5.66
N MET A 111 10.77 -18.00 -6.33
CA MET A 111 9.55 -18.65 -6.83
C MET A 111 9.03 -19.72 -5.87
N THR A 112 9.57 -19.80 -4.65
CA THR A 112 9.37 -20.94 -3.75
C THR A 112 7.98 -20.96 -3.12
N ASP A 113 7.36 -19.80 -2.91
CA ASP A 113 6.07 -19.63 -2.25
C ASP A 113 4.90 -19.37 -3.23
N VAL A 114 5.17 -19.25 -4.52
CA VAL A 114 4.19 -18.84 -5.54
C VAL A 114 2.92 -19.68 -5.51
N GLY A 115 3.02 -21.00 -5.37
CA GLY A 115 1.85 -21.89 -5.29
C GLY A 115 1.00 -21.62 -4.05
N GLN A 116 1.64 -21.42 -2.90
CA GLN A 116 0.96 -21.10 -1.65
C GLN A 116 0.28 -19.73 -1.73
N VAL A 117 1.00 -18.71 -2.23
CA VAL A 117 0.47 -17.35 -2.41
C VAL A 117 -0.73 -17.35 -3.35
N SER A 118 -0.66 -18.08 -4.46
CA SER A 118 -1.77 -18.17 -5.44
C SER A 118 -3.03 -18.74 -4.81
N THR A 119 -2.92 -19.88 -4.12
CA THR A 119 -4.07 -20.52 -3.44
C THR A 119 -4.70 -19.59 -2.39
N ARG A 120 -3.87 -18.85 -1.64
CA ARG A 120 -4.37 -17.93 -0.62
C ARG A 120 -5.07 -16.71 -1.23
N ILE A 121 -4.60 -16.22 -2.39
CA ILE A 121 -5.24 -15.12 -3.12
C ILE A 121 -6.59 -15.57 -3.67
N GLU A 122 -6.66 -16.73 -4.33
CA GLU A 122 -7.91 -17.31 -4.85
C GLU A 122 -8.96 -17.43 -3.74
N ALA A 123 -8.60 -18.08 -2.62
CA ALA A 123 -9.51 -18.22 -1.48
C ALA A 123 -9.93 -16.87 -0.87
N PHE A 124 -9.06 -15.86 -0.89
CA PHE A 124 -9.40 -14.53 -0.41
C PHE A 124 -10.40 -13.83 -1.33
N LEU A 125 -10.23 -13.94 -2.65
CA LEU A 125 -11.12 -13.35 -3.64
C LEU A 125 -12.50 -14.01 -3.64
N GLU A 126 -12.59 -15.33 -3.41
CA GLU A 126 -13.87 -16.03 -3.28
C GLU A 126 -14.73 -15.59 -2.08
N MET A 127 -14.13 -14.94 -1.07
CA MET A 127 -14.83 -14.47 0.14
C MET A 127 -15.41 -13.06 0.02
N ILE A 128 -15.13 -12.35 -1.07
CA ILE A 128 -15.50 -10.94 -1.29
C ILE A 128 -16.78 -10.88 -2.12
#